data_AF-A0A7K4JU68-F1
#
_entry.id   AF-A0A7K4JU68-F1
#
_cell.length_a   1.000
_cell.length_b   1.000
_cell.length_c   1.000
_cell.angle_alpha   90.00
_cell.angle_beta   90.00
_cell.angle_gamma   90.00
#
_symmetry.space_group_name_H-M   'P 1'
#
loop_
_entity.id
_entity.type
_entity.pdbx_description
1 polymer ?
#
loop_
_entity_poly.entity_id
_entity_poly.type
_entity_poly.pdbx_seq_one_letter_code
_entity_poly.pdbx_strand_id
1 'polypeptide(L)' 'LEVSGCRRAALLALGPAAMAFELPERTSSGLRVRCLRVRGPPGPPRRWVRALTHSDSYILRL' A
#
# COMPACT_ATOMS: atom_id res chain seq x y z
N LEU A 1 -42.56 -8.49 17.13
CA LEU A 1 -42.07 -9.03 15.84
C LEU A 1 -40.66 -9.53 16.08
N GLU A 2 -40.56 -10.72 16.66
CA GLU A 2 -39.30 -11.44 16.86
C GLU A 2 -38.91 -12.06 15.52
N VAL A 3 -37.85 -11.55 14.88
CA VAL A 3 -37.29 -12.17 13.67
C VAL A 3 -36.46 -13.38 14.10
N SER A 4 -37.18 -14.46 14.40
CA SER A 4 -36.64 -15.81 14.51
C SER A 4 -36.14 -16.24 13.12
N GLY A 5 -34.86 -15.99 12.82
CA GLY A 5 -34.26 -16.38 11.54
C GLY A 5 -32.76 -16.17 11.37
N CYS A 6 -32.10 -15.34 12.18
CA CYS A 6 -30.68 -15.02 11.98
C CYS A 6 -29.67 -16.04 12.55
N ARG A 7 -30.10 -17.24 12.99
CA ARG A 7 -29.17 -18.28 13.48
C ARG A 7 -28.63 -19.22 12.40
N ARG A 8 -29.03 -19.01 11.14
CA ARG A 8 -28.71 -19.89 10.00
C ARG A 8 -28.46 -19.15 8.69
N ALA A 9 -28.21 -17.84 8.72
CA ALA A 9 -27.44 -17.24 7.64
C ALA A 9 -26.08 -17.95 7.71
N ALA A 10 -25.86 -18.84 6.75
CA ALA A 10 -24.67 -19.65 6.60
C ALA A 10 -23.43 -18.88 7.07
N LEU A 11 -22.54 -19.55 7.79
CA LEU A 11 -21.14 -19.14 7.90
C LEU A 11 -20.58 -19.09 6.46
N LEU A 12 -20.92 -18.04 5.72
CA LEU A 12 -20.30 -17.68 4.47
C LEU A 12 -18.88 -17.35 4.88
N ALA A 13 -17.99 -18.34 4.75
CA ALA A 13 -16.57 -18.11 4.86
C ALA A 13 -16.25 -17.04 3.81
N LEU A 14 -16.09 -15.80 4.26
CA LEU A 14 -15.66 -14.71 3.41
C LEU A 14 -14.27 -15.12 2.94
N GLY A 15 -14.15 -15.40 1.64
CA GLY A 15 -12.87 -15.72 1.04
C GLY A 15 -11.85 -14.60 1.28
N PRO A 16 -10.56 -14.84 1.05
CA PRO A 16 -9.55 -13.80 1.14
C PRO A 16 -9.94 -12.57 0.30
N ALA A 17 -9.76 -11.39 0.87
CA ALA A 17 -10.02 -10.13 0.19
C ALA A 17 -8.70 -9.56 -0.35
N ALA A 18 -8.65 -9.32 -1.67
CA ALA A 18 -7.54 -8.59 -2.27
C ALA A 18 -7.73 -7.08 -2.06
N MET A 19 -6.66 -6.38 -1.69
CA MET A 19 -6.67 -4.93 -1.52
C MET A 19 -5.67 -4.29 -2.48
N ALA A 20 -6.13 -3.30 -3.23
CA ALA A 20 -5.31 -2.44 -4.07
C ALA A 20 -5.18 -1.06 -3.42
N PHE A 21 -3.95 -0.56 -3.24
CA PHE A 21 -3.67 0.76 -2.70
C PHE A 21 -2.33 1.32 -3.17
N GLU A 22 -2.22 2.64 -3.05
CA GLU A 22 -1.00 3.40 -3.24
C GLU A 22 -0.71 4.26 -2.00
N LEU A 23 0.55 4.32 -1.58
CA LEU A 23 1.03 5.19 -0.52
C LEU A 23 2.09 6.14 -1.10
N PRO A 24 1.70 7.37 -1.47
CA PRO A 24 2.64 8.40 -1.89
C PRO A 24 3.58 8.80 -0.76
N GLU A 25 4.80 9.20 -1.10
CA GLU A 25 5.83 9.69 -0.18
C GLU A 25 6.20 8.69 0.94
N ARG A 26 5.87 7.40 0.77
CA ARG A 26 6.19 6.33 1.72
C ARG A 26 6.87 5.14 1.05
N THR A 27 7.79 4.52 1.79
CA THR A 27 8.43 3.24 1.43
C THR A 27 8.02 2.15 2.41
N SER A 28 7.49 1.04 1.93
CA SER A 28 7.16 -0.13 2.77
C SER A 28 8.40 -0.87 3.27
N SER A 29 9.51 -0.80 2.53
CA SER A 29 10.79 -1.44 2.90
C SER A 29 11.63 -0.65 3.90
N GLY A 30 11.24 0.59 4.23
CA GLY A 30 12.06 1.51 5.03
C GLY A 30 13.26 2.09 4.28
N LEU A 31 13.42 1.80 2.98
CA LEU A 31 14.50 2.35 2.16
C LEU A 31 14.43 3.88 2.12
N ARG A 32 15.60 4.52 2.24
CA ARG A 32 15.75 5.98 2.23
C ARG A 32 16.97 6.41 1.42
N VAL A 33 16.77 7.31 0.46
CA VAL A 33 17.87 7.93 -0.30
C VAL A 33 18.57 8.95 0.60
N ARG A 34 19.83 8.68 0.98
CA ARG A 34 20.64 9.59 1.82
C ARG A 34 21.41 10.64 1.02
N CYS A 35 21.85 10.28 -0.19
CA CYS A 35 22.61 11.17 -1.04
C CYS A 35 22.34 10.92 -2.52
N LEU A 36 22.17 12.01 -3.29
CA LEU A 36 22.12 11.99 -4.75
C LEU A 36 23.26 12.87 -5.28
N ARG A 37 24.29 12.24 -5.85
CA ARG A 37 25.46 12.93 -6.43
C ARG A 37 25.25 13.08 -7.93
N VAL A 38 25.24 14.32 -8.41
CA VAL A 38 25.13 14.64 -9.83
C VAL A 38 26.48 15.22 -10.27
N ARG A 39 27.09 14.63 -11.31
CA ARG A 39 28.29 15.18 -11.97
C ARG A 39 27.83 16.05 -13.14
N GLY A 40 28.33 17.28 -13.25
CA GLY A 40 27.93 18.21 -14.31
C GLY A 40 28.51 19.61 -14.10
N PRO A 41 28.28 20.53 -15.06
CA PRO A 41 28.71 21.91 -14.97
C PRO A 41 28.14 22.60 -13.71
N PRO A 42 28.82 23.63 -13.19
CA PRO A 42 28.36 24.36 -12.00
C PRO A 42 26.97 24.96 -12.24
N GLY A 43 26.02 24.54 -11.43
CA GLY A 43 24.63 25.00 -11.47
C GLY A 43 23.83 24.36 -10.34
N PRO A 44 22.69 24.94 -9.93
CA PRO A 44 21.86 24.36 -8.89
C PRO A 44 21.39 22.97 -9.33
N PRO A 45 21.80 21.89 -8.63
CA PRO A 45 21.40 20.55 -9.03
C PRO A 45 19.91 20.39 -8.71
N ARG A 46 19.09 20.21 -9.76
CA ARG A 46 17.69 19.81 -9.60
C ARG A 46 17.67 18.37 -9.06
N ARG A 47 17.48 18.22 -7.76
CA ARG A 47 17.45 16.92 -7.06
C ARG A 47 16.01 16.66 -6.61
N TRP A 48 15.41 15.61 -7.17
CA TRP A 48 14.04 15.22 -6.84
C TRP A 48 14.02 13.72 -6.58
N VAL A 49 13.35 13.32 -5.52
CA VAL A 49 13.09 11.93 -5.19
C VAL A 49 11.61 11.84 -4.87
N ARG A 50 10.93 10.85 -5.45
CA ARG A 50 9.55 10.51 -5.13
C ARG A 50 9.50 9.06 -4.70
N ALA A 51 8.89 8.80 -3.55
CA ALA A 51 8.59 7.45 -3.10
C ALA A 51 7.13 7.12 -3.40
N LEU A 52 6.88 5.89 -3.85
CA LEU A 52 5.54 5.36 -4.03
C LEU A 52 5.58 3.89 -3.61
N THR A 53 4.74 3.53 -2.66
CA THR A 53 4.47 2.13 -2.35
C THR A 53 3.17 1.73 -3.04
N HIS A 54 3.19 0.66 -3.79
CA HIS A 54 2.02 0.09 -4.44
C HIS A 54 1.80 -1.34 -3.91
N SER A 55 0.55 -1.68 -3.64
CA SER A 55 0.17 -3.06 -3.28
C SER A 55 0.33 -3.98 -4.48
N ASP A 56 1.01 -5.11 -4.32
CA ASP A 56 0.95 -6.19 -5.30
C ASP A 56 -0.07 -7.23 -4.81
N SER A 57 0.40 -8.40 -4.36
CA SER A 57 -0.47 -9.45 -3.80
C SER A 57 -0.83 -9.21 -2.32
N TYR A 58 -1.47 -8.08 -2.01
CA TYR A 58 -1.91 -7.78 -0.63
C TYR A 58 -3.27 -8.43 -0.34
N ILE A 59 -3.23 -9.59 0.33
CA ILE A 59 -4.40 -10.42 0.63
C ILE A 59 -4.72 -10.38 2.12
N LEU A 60 -5.96 -9.98 2.45
CA LEU A 60 -6.52 -10.01 3.79
C LEU A 60 -7.29 -11.32 4.00
N ARG A 61 -7.02 -12.00 5.12
CA ARG A 61 -7.83 -13.14 5.57
C ARG A 61 -8.87 -12.61 6.55
N LEU A 62 -10.15 -12.80 6.21
CA LEU A 62 -11.31 -12.31 6.96
C LEU A 62 -11.82 -13.36 7.94
#